data_AF-A0A1B8P200-F1
#
_entry.id   AF-A0A1B8P200-F1
#
_cell.length_a   1.000
_cell.length_b   1.000
_cell.length_c   1.000
_cell.angle_alpha   90.00
_cell.angle_beta   90.00
_cell.angle_gamma   90.00
#
_symmetry.space_group_name_H-M   'P 1'
#
loop_
_entity.id
_entity.type
_entity.pdbx_description
1 polymer ?
#
loop_
_entity_poly.entity_id
_entity_poly.type
_entity_poly.pdbx_seq_one_letter_code
_entity_poly.pdbx_strand_id
1 'polypeptide(L)'
;MFPALLVSYGVSVVFPRGGFAGFEALAQWDLFVARIALASFMAYVVGQLLDVTVFDRLRRLGSWWVAPAMSTLFGNLADTFAFFSIAFHRSPDPFMAANWPEIAWVDYAIKLGISLALFLPLYGVLLGWLTRRLVTMTGGQDLTPEQARARS
;
A
#
# COMPACT_ATOMS: atom_id res chain seq x y z
N MET A 1 -6.66 -8.65 5.61
CA MET A 1 -6.28 -7.67 6.65
C MET A 1 -6.76 -8.06 8.04
N PHE A 2 -8.04 -8.40 8.22
CA PHE A 2 -8.56 -8.75 9.56
C PHE A 2 -7.77 -9.86 10.31
N PRO A 3 -7.39 -10.99 9.69
CA PRO A 3 -6.56 -11.99 10.38
C PRO A 3 -5.17 -11.46 10.76
N ALA A 4 -4.55 -10.65 9.89
CA ALA A 4 -3.24 -10.07 10.14
C ALA A 4 -3.26 -9.07 11.30
N LEU A 5 -4.36 -8.34 11.51
CA LEU A 5 -4.54 -7.44 12.65
C LEU A 5 -4.60 -8.19 13.98
N LEU A 6 -5.37 -9.28 14.03
CA LEU A 6 -5.46 -10.11 15.23
C LEU A 6 -4.10 -10.70 15.60
N VAL A 7 -3.39 -11.21 14.59
CA VAL A 7 -2.03 -11.75 14.77
C VAL A 7 -1.06 -10.64 15.20
N SER A 8 -1.09 -9.48 14.55
CA SER A 8 -0.23 -8.34 14.89
C SER A 8 -0.48 -7.85 16.31
N TYR A 9 -1.74 -7.71 16.73
CA TYR A 9 -2.09 -7.31 18.08
C TYR A 9 -1.59 -8.34 19.11
N GLY A 10 -1.88 -9.63 18.88
CA GLY A 10 -1.45 -10.70 19.78
C GLY A 10 0.08 -10.77 19.93
N VAL A 11 0.83 -10.66 18.83
CA VAL A 11 2.30 -10.66 18.86
C VAL A 11 2.83 -9.41 19.57
N SER A 12 2.28 -8.23 19.28
CA SER A 12 2.72 -6.97 19.91
C SER A 12 2.44 -6.92 21.42
N VAL A 13 1.36 -7.56 21.89
CA VAL A 13 1.03 -7.64 23.31
C VAL A 13 1.89 -8.68 24.06
N VAL A 14 2.21 -9.81 23.42
CA VAL A 14 3.05 -10.86 24.04
C VAL A 14 4.54 -10.49 24.06
N PHE A 15 5.00 -9.71 23.07
CA PHE A 15 6.40 -9.31 22.92
C PHE A 15 6.62 -7.79 22.92
N PRO A 16 6.28 -7.08 24.00
CA PRO A 16 6.53 -5.65 24.07
C PRO A 16 8.05 -5.38 24.09
N ARG A 17 8.51 -4.53 23.16
CA ARG A 17 9.91 -4.05 23.05
C ARG A 17 10.96 -5.17 22.99
N GLY A 18 10.62 -6.34 22.44
CA GLY A 18 11.55 -7.46 22.27
C GLY A 18 11.74 -8.34 23.50
N GLY A 19 11.02 -8.08 24.60
CA GLY A 19 10.95 -8.97 25.76
C GLY A 19 9.66 -9.79 25.76
N PHE A 20 9.68 -11.00 26.33
CA PHE A 20 8.48 -11.82 26.51
C PHE A 20 7.74 -11.40 27.79
N ALA A 21 6.53 -10.84 27.64
CA ALA A 21 5.71 -10.37 28.77
C ALA A 21 4.76 -11.45 29.34
N GLY A 22 4.71 -12.64 28.73
CA GLY A 22 3.80 -13.72 29.11
C GLY A 22 2.39 -13.58 28.52
N PHE A 23 1.61 -14.66 28.57
CA PHE A 23 0.22 -14.66 28.07
C PHE A 23 -0.75 -13.86 28.96
N GLU A 24 -0.37 -13.53 30.20
CA GLU A 24 -1.15 -12.63 31.06
C GLU A 24 -1.24 -11.21 30.49
N ALA A 25 -0.25 -10.77 29.69
CA ALA A 25 -0.29 -9.48 29.00
C ALA A 25 -1.48 -9.39 28.02
N LEU A 26 -1.95 -10.51 27.46
CA LEU A 26 -3.15 -10.55 26.60
C LEU A 26 -4.45 -10.22 27.37
N ALA A 27 -4.45 -10.37 28.70
CA ALA A 27 -5.57 -9.97 29.55
C ALA A 27 -5.58 -8.46 29.84
N GLN A 28 -4.46 -7.76 29.61
CA GLN A 28 -4.35 -6.32 29.77
C GLN A 28 -4.65 -5.61 28.45
N TRP A 29 -5.65 -4.73 28.47
CA TRP A 29 -6.04 -3.94 27.30
C TRP A 29 -5.05 -2.80 27.08
N ASP A 30 -4.08 -3.02 26.20
CA ASP A 30 -3.18 -1.96 25.74
C ASP A 30 -3.87 -1.09 24.67
N LEU A 31 -4.42 0.05 25.12
CA LEU A 31 -5.05 1.06 24.27
C LEU A 31 -4.10 1.65 23.23
N PHE A 32 -2.79 1.70 23.51
CA PHE A 32 -1.81 2.20 22.55
C PHE A 32 -1.63 1.19 21.41
N VAL A 33 -1.41 -0.09 21.72
CA VAL A 33 -1.31 -1.16 20.69
C VAL A 33 -2.62 -1.29 19.91
N ALA A 34 -3.77 -1.20 20.58
CA ALA A 34 -5.08 -1.21 19.93
C ALA A 34 -5.25 -0.02 18.97
N ARG A 35 -4.77 1.18 19.34
CA ARG A 35 -4.79 2.35 18.46
C ARG A 35 -3.90 2.16 17.24
N ILE A 36 -2.71 1.59 17.39
CA ILE A 36 -1.82 1.29 16.26
C ILE A 36 -2.48 0.28 15.31
N ALA A 37 -3.07 -0.80 15.84
CA ALA A 37 -3.77 -1.79 15.03
C ALA A 37 -4.95 -1.17 14.26
N LEU A 38 -5.76 -0.35 14.94
CA LEU A 38 -6.86 0.38 14.30
C LEU A 38 -6.36 1.35 13.22
N ALA A 39 -5.28 2.09 13.49
CA ALA A 39 -4.66 2.99 12.52
C ALA A 39 -4.21 2.23 11.26
N SER A 40 -3.53 1.09 11.41
CA SER A 40 -3.11 0.26 10.27
C SER A 40 -4.30 -0.27 9.47
N PHE A 41 -5.38 -0.67 10.14
CA PHE A 41 -6.59 -1.12 9.46
C PHE A 41 -7.22 0.00 8.63
N MET A 42 -7.41 1.17 9.23
CA MET A 42 -8.03 2.32 8.58
C MET A 42 -7.18 2.84 7.42
N ALA A 43 -5.86 2.92 7.63
CA ALA A 43 -4.89 3.29 6.60
C ALA A 43 -5.00 2.35 5.39
N TYR A 44 -4.97 1.04 5.62
CA TYR A 44 -5.10 0.07 4.55
C TYR A 44 -6.43 0.23 3.80
N VAL A 45 -7.56 0.33 4.52
CA VAL A 45 -8.88 0.42 3.87
C VAL A 45 -8.95 1.66 2.98
N VAL A 46 -8.54 2.82 3.51
CA VAL A 46 -8.57 4.08 2.76
C VAL A 46 -7.58 4.05 1.59
N GLY A 47 -6.34 3.63 1.84
CA GLY A 47 -5.29 3.52 0.83
C GLY A 47 -5.67 2.57 -0.31
N GLN A 48 -6.19 1.38 0.02
CA GLN A 48 -6.58 0.37 -0.96
C GLN A 48 -7.80 0.81 -1.78
N LEU A 49 -8.81 1.42 -1.16
CA LEU A 49 -9.97 1.94 -1.88
C LEU A 49 -9.56 3.04 -2.87
N LEU A 50 -8.67 3.94 -2.44
CA LEU A 50 -8.18 5.02 -3.28
C LEU A 50 -7.31 4.49 -4.42
N ASP A 51 -6.42 3.54 -4.14
CA ASP A 51 -5.59 2.87 -5.15
C ASP A 51 -6.46 2.24 -6.24
N VAL A 52 -7.45 1.41 -5.88
CA VAL A 52 -8.36 0.76 -6.84
C VAL A 52 -9.17 1.78 -7.63
N THR A 53 -9.69 2.82 -6.97
CA THR A 53 -10.53 3.84 -7.62
C THR A 53 -9.73 4.68 -8.61
N VAL A 54 -8.53 5.09 -8.23
CA VAL A 54 -7.62 5.85 -9.10
C VAL A 54 -7.16 4.98 -10.27
N PHE A 55 -6.79 3.73 -10.01
CA PHE A 55 -6.37 2.80 -11.04
C PHE A 55 -7.48 2.53 -12.07
N ASP A 56 -8.71 2.20 -11.63
CA ASP A 56 -9.83 1.93 -12.55
C ASP A 56 -10.22 3.16 -13.39
N ARG A 57 -10.10 4.35 -12.82
CA ARG A 57 -10.36 5.58 -13.56
C ARG A 57 -9.29 5.87 -14.60
N LEU A 58 -8.01 5.71 -14.24
CA LEU A 58 -6.89 6.10 -15.10
C LEU A 58 -6.48 5.03 -16.12
N ARG A 59 -6.84 3.75 -15.92
CA ARG A 59 -6.57 2.70 -16.91
C ARG A 59 -7.23 2.96 -18.27
N ARG A 60 -8.24 3.83 -18.32
CA ARG A 60 -8.96 4.24 -19.53
C ARG A 60 -8.18 5.22 -20.41
N LEU A 61 -7.11 5.84 -19.89
CA LEU A 61 -6.32 6.86 -20.58
C LEU A 61 -5.33 6.31 -21.62
N GLY A 62 -5.29 4.99 -21.85
CA GLY A 62 -4.45 4.34 -22.87
C GLY A 62 -2.97 4.20 -22.51
N SER A 63 -2.42 5.09 -21.67
CA SER A 63 -1.03 5.00 -21.18
C SER A 63 -0.92 4.00 -20.02
N TRP A 64 -0.25 2.87 -20.27
CA TRP A 64 -0.12 1.76 -19.31
C TRP A 64 0.52 2.13 -17.97
N TRP A 65 1.43 3.10 -17.96
CA TRP A 65 2.21 3.49 -16.76
C TRP A 65 1.50 4.51 -15.89
N VAL A 66 0.56 5.28 -16.44
CA VAL A 66 -0.12 6.37 -15.73
C VAL A 66 -1.00 5.82 -14.62
N ALA A 67 -1.79 4.79 -14.92
CA ALA A 67 -2.66 4.16 -13.93
C ALA A 67 -1.90 3.62 -12.70
N PRO A 68 -0.86 2.77 -12.85
CA PRO A 68 -0.11 2.25 -11.70
C PRO A 68 0.71 3.32 -10.98
N ALA A 69 1.31 4.29 -11.69
CA ALA A 69 2.08 5.36 -11.04
C ALA A 69 1.19 6.25 -10.17
N MET A 70 0.04 6.67 -10.70
CA MET A 70 -0.87 7.57 -9.99
C MET A 70 -1.63 6.86 -8.87
N SER A 71 -2.01 5.59 -9.05
CA SER A 71 -2.65 4.81 -7.99
C SER A 71 -1.69 4.59 -6.82
N THR A 72 -0.43 4.26 -7.12
CA THR A 72 0.66 4.14 -6.13
C THR A 72 0.89 5.45 -5.40
N LEU A 73 0.89 6.58 -6.11
CA LEU A 73 1.06 7.92 -5.52
C LEU A 73 -0.03 8.21 -4.48
N PHE A 74 -1.29 8.18 -4.91
CA PHE A 74 -2.41 8.58 -4.06
C PHE A 74 -2.72 7.55 -2.98
N GLY A 75 -2.65 6.25 -3.31
CA GLY A 75 -2.89 5.16 -2.37
C GLY A 75 -1.91 5.19 -1.20
N ASN A 76 -0.59 5.30 -1.48
CA ASN A 76 0.42 5.37 -0.43
C ASN A 76 0.36 6.68 0.37
N LEU A 77 -0.01 7.79 -0.26
CA LEU A 77 -0.19 9.07 0.44
C LEU A 77 -1.32 8.94 1.46
N ALA A 78 -2.47 8.44 1.04
CA ALA A 78 -3.62 8.27 1.91
C ALA A 78 -3.37 7.25 3.03
N ASP A 79 -2.76 6.11 2.71
CA ASP A 79 -2.35 5.09 3.69
C ASP A 79 -1.42 5.69 4.76
N THR A 80 -0.32 6.33 4.33
CA THR A 80 0.69 6.85 5.25
C THR A 80 0.13 7.94 6.15
N PHE A 81 -0.59 8.92 5.58
CA PHE A 81 -1.17 10.01 6.37
C PHE A 81 -2.31 9.53 7.29
N ALA A 82 -3.15 8.61 6.84
CA ALA A 82 -4.18 8.01 7.69
C ALA A 82 -3.55 7.22 8.84
N PHE A 83 -2.49 6.45 8.57
CA PHE A 83 -1.77 5.71 9.61
C PHE A 83 -1.18 6.66 10.64
N PHE A 84 -0.29 7.58 10.23
CA PHE A 84 0.41 8.44 11.19
C PHE A 84 -0.54 9.38 11.95
N SER A 85 -1.59 9.88 11.29
CA SER A 85 -2.59 10.71 11.97
C SER A 85 -3.37 9.91 13.03
N ILE A 86 -3.89 8.73 12.73
CA ILE A 86 -4.68 7.94 13.70
C ILE A 86 -3.76 7.34 14.78
N ALA A 87 -2.56 6.90 14.40
CA ALA A 87 -1.61 6.22 15.27
C ALA A 87 -0.93 7.16 16.26
N PHE A 88 -0.64 8.42 15.87
CA PHE A 88 0.24 9.30 16.65
C PHE A 88 -0.32 10.68 16.95
N HIS A 89 -1.44 11.09 16.36
CA HIS A 89 -2.07 12.35 16.75
C HIS A 89 -2.51 12.28 18.22
N ARG A 90 -1.98 13.20 19.05
CA ARG A 90 -2.17 13.21 20.51
C ARG A 90 -1.80 11.88 21.16
N SER A 91 -0.68 11.31 20.73
CA SER A 91 -0.09 10.12 21.34
C SER A 91 0.42 10.35 22.77
N PRO A 92 0.40 9.31 23.63
CA PRO A 92 1.15 9.32 24.89
C PRO A 92 2.67 9.51 24.69
N ASP A 93 3.19 9.20 23.50
CA ASP A 93 4.57 9.47 23.09
C ASP A 93 4.72 10.94 22.66
N PRO A 94 5.42 11.79 23.42
CA PRO A 94 5.56 13.21 23.11
C PRO A 94 6.33 13.47 21.83
N PHE A 95 7.33 12.63 21.51
CA PHE A 95 8.14 12.77 20.32
C PHE A 95 7.32 12.49 19.07
N MET A 96 6.61 11.35 19.06
CA MET A 96 5.74 11.00 17.93
C MET A 96 4.58 11.99 17.79
N ALA A 97 3.96 12.43 18.89
CA ALA A 97 2.85 13.38 18.85
C ALA A 97 3.26 14.75 18.27
N ALA A 98 4.49 15.20 18.51
CA ALA A 98 4.99 16.46 17.98
C ALA A 98 5.46 16.36 16.53
N ASN A 99 6.08 15.23 16.13
CA ASN A 99 6.81 15.12 14.87
C ASN A 99 6.14 14.21 13.83
N TRP A 100 4.97 13.62 14.11
CA TRP A 100 4.31 12.70 13.17
C TRP A 100 4.14 13.23 11.74
N PRO A 101 3.88 14.54 11.45
CA PRO A 101 3.73 14.99 10.08
C PRO A 101 5.05 14.93 9.30
N GLU A 102 6.17 15.27 9.95
CA GLU A 102 7.50 15.22 9.35
C GLU A 102 7.91 13.77 9.08
N ILE A 103 7.69 12.89 10.07
CA ILE A 103 7.97 11.46 9.93
C ILE A 103 7.13 10.86 8.79
N ALA A 104 5.84 11.21 8.71
CA ALA A 104 4.95 10.75 7.64
C ALA A 104 5.44 11.20 6.25
N TRP A 105 5.93 12.43 6.11
CA TRP A 105 6.48 12.92 4.84
C TRP A 105 7.74 12.18 4.43
N VAL A 106 8.66 11.95 5.36
CA VAL A 106 9.91 11.22 5.07
C VAL A 106 9.62 9.76 4.71
N ASP A 107 8.76 9.09 5.48
CA ASP A 107 8.32 7.73 5.20
C ASP A 107 7.64 7.64 3.81
N TYR A 108 6.72 8.55 3.51
CA TYR A 108 6.06 8.62 2.21
C TYR A 108 7.04 8.87 1.06
N ALA A 109 8.00 9.79 1.21
CA ALA A 109 8.98 10.10 0.18
C ALA A 109 9.86 8.90 -0.14
N ILE A 110 10.32 8.18 0.88
CA ILE A 110 11.13 6.96 0.70
C ILE A 110 10.28 5.86 0.05
N LYS A 111 9.07 5.59 0.57
CA LYS A 111 8.15 4.58 0.01
C LYS A 111 7.84 4.86 -1.45
N LEU A 112 7.52 6.10 -1.79
CA LEU A 112 7.19 6.51 -3.15
C LEU A 112 8.42 6.43 -4.06
N GLY A 113 9.57 6.92 -3.61
CA GLY A 113 10.82 6.89 -4.38
C GLY A 113 11.21 5.45 -4.74
N ILE A 114 11.20 4.54 -3.77
CA ILE A 114 11.44 3.11 -3.99
C ILE A 114 10.38 2.53 -4.95
N SER A 115 9.11 2.89 -4.78
CA SER A 115 8.03 2.33 -5.58
C SER A 115 8.09 2.73 -7.05
N LEU A 116 8.40 3.99 -7.33
CA LEU A 116 8.55 4.45 -8.71
C LEU A 116 9.86 3.97 -9.33
N ALA A 117 10.94 3.88 -8.56
CA ALA A 117 12.25 3.46 -9.08
C ALA A 117 12.34 1.94 -9.34
N LEU A 118 11.65 1.11 -8.55
CA LEU A 118 11.74 -0.35 -8.65
C LEU A 118 10.45 -1.00 -9.15
N PHE A 119 9.31 -0.73 -8.52
CA PHE A 119 8.07 -1.45 -8.83
C PHE A 119 7.47 -1.04 -10.17
N LEU A 120 7.52 0.25 -10.54
CA LEU A 120 7.01 0.71 -11.84
C LEU A 120 7.76 0.11 -13.05
N PRO A 121 9.10 0.13 -13.12
CA PRO A 121 9.81 -0.52 -14.23
C PRO A 121 9.66 -2.04 -14.19
N LEU A 122 9.69 -2.67 -13.02
CA LEU A 122 9.48 -4.11 -12.88
C LEU A 122 8.09 -4.53 -13.40
N TYR A 123 7.05 -3.75 -13.08
CA TYR A 123 5.69 -3.96 -13.58
C TYR A 123 5.65 -3.88 -15.11
N GLY A 124 6.33 -2.90 -15.71
CA GLY A 124 6.42 -2.77 -17.17
C GLY A 124 7.09 -3.97 -17.85
N VAL A 125 8.21 -4.44 -17.30
CA VAL A 125 8.94 -5.62 -17.81
C VAL A 125 8.08 -6.88 -17.68
N LEU A 126 7.46 -7.09 -16.52
CA LEU A 126 6.62 -8.24 -16.24
C LEU A 126 5.39 -8.28 -17.16
N LEU A 127 4.70 -7.15 -17.31
CA LEU A 127 3.54 -7.03 -18.19
C LEU A 127 3.93 -7.35 -19.63
N GLY A 128 5.02 -6.75 -20.12
CA GLY A 128 5.52 -7.05 -21.47
C GLY A 128 5.90 -8.51 -21.67
N TRP A 129 6.49 -9.15 -20.67
CA TRP A 129 6.81 -10.58 -20.71
C TRP A 129 5.56 -11.47 -20.72
N LEU A 130 4.58 -11.18 -19.85
CA LEU A 130 3.31 -11.91 -19.79
C LEU A 130 2.52 -11.78 -21.10
N THR A 131 2.39 -10.57 -21.63
CA THR A 131 1.68 -10.32 -22.89
C THR A 131 2.31 -11.12 -24.04
N ARG A 132 3.64 -11.05 -24.20
CA ARG A 132 4.34 -11.83 -25.22
C ARG A 132 4.09 -13.33 -25.08
N ARG A 133 4.07 -13.85 -23.85
CA ARG A 133 3.85 -15.28 -23.59
C ARG A 133 2.40 -15.73 -23.82
N LEU A 134 1.42 -14.86 -23.56
CA LEU A 134 0.01 -15.13 -23.84
C LEU A 134 -0.28 -15.13 -25.34
N VAL A 135 0.30 -14.18 -26.08
CA VAL A 135 0.19 -14.08 -27.54
C VAL A 135 0.76 -15.33 -28.22
N THR A 136 1.93 -15.81 -27.79
CA THR A 136 2.53 -17.04 -28.35
C THR A 136 1.70 -18.29 -28.05
N MET A 137 1.07 -18.40 -26.87
CA MET A 137 0.22 -19.54 -26.52
C MET A 137 -1.15 -19.53 -27.21
N THR A 138 -1.70 -18.36 -27.50
CA THR A 138 -3.05 -18.22 -28.07
C THR A 138 -3.03 -18.22 -29.61
N GLY A 139 -1.85 -18.13 -30.23
CA GLY A 139 -1.70 -18.04 -31.69
C GLY A 139 -2.25 -16.74 -32.29
N GLY A 140 -2.65 -15.78 -31.45
CA GLY A 140 -3.14 -14.47 -31.86
C GLY A 140 -1.97 -13.59 -32.31
N GLN A 141 -2.11 -12.90 -33.44
CA GLN A 141 -1.14 -11.89 -33.85
C GLN A 141 -1.24 -10.67 -32.93
N ASP A 142 -0.11 -10.20 -32.41
CA ASP A 142 0.00 -8.96 -31.63
C ASP A 142 -0.17 -7.77 -32.60
N LEU A 143 -1.41 -7.53 -33.03
CA LEU A 143 -1.75 -6.41 -33.91
C LEU A 143 -1.62 -5.12 -33.11
N THR A 144 -0.81 -4.17 -33.59
CA THR A 144 -0.78 -2.84 -32.97
C THR A 144 -2.18 -2.19 -33.08
N PRO A 145 -2.54 -1.28 -32.16
CA PRO A 145 -3.86 -0.63 -32.17
C PRO A 145 -4.22 0.03 -33.52
N GLU A 146 -3.22 0.47 -34.29
CA GLU A 146 -3.39 0.99 -35.66
C GLU A 146 -3.74 -0.11 -36.67
N GLN A 147 -3.10 -1.27 -36.58
CA GLN A 147 -3.35 -2.41 -37.49
C GLN A 147 -4.73 -3.04 -37.28
N ALA A 148 -5.25 -3.01 -36.05
CA ALA A 148 -6.60 -3.50 -35.76
C ALA A 148 -7.70 -2.61 -36.37
N ARG A 149 -7.51 -1.28 -36.39
CA ARG A 149 -8.45 -0.34 -37.02
C ARG A 149 -8.43 -0.37 -38.54
N ALA A 150 -7.31 -0.72 -39.15
CA ALA A 150 -7.20 -0.85 -40.61
C ALA A 150 -7.92 -2.09 -41.19
N ARG A 151 -8.38 -3.00 -40.32
CA ARG A 151 -9.05 -4.26 -40.71
C ARG A 151 -10.57 -4.25 -40.54
N SER A 152 -11.16 -3.22 -39.94
CA SER A 152 -12.61 -3.04 -39.77
C SER A 152 -13.18 -2.11 -40.83
#